data_AF-A0A6L7Y6U3-F1
#
_entry.id   AF-A0A6L7Y6U3-F1
#
_cell.length_a   1.000
_cell.length_b   1.000
_cell.length_c   1.000
_cell.angle_alpha   90.00
_cell.angle_beta   90.00
_cell.angle_gamma   90.00
#
_symmetry.space_group_name_H-M   'P 1'
#
loop_
_entity.id
_entity.type
_entity.pdbx_description
1 polymer ?
#
loop_
_entity_poly.entity_id
_entity_poly.type
_entity_poly.pdbx_seq_one_letter_code
_entity_poly.pdbx_strand_id
1 'polypeptide(L)'
;MPTTYDELIDQVQRPARYAGGELHSIVKDWDGPEAPEVRVALAYPDLYDLGMSNLGLGILYDIVNRRDDALAERVFSPWTDFEDLLRANGEPLRSLETRHALHEFDLLGISLSYEVCFTNVLNLLELGGIPIHAADRGEDDPIIVAGGSAALEPEP
;
A
#
# COMPACT_ATOMS: atom_id res chain seq x y z
N MET A 1 -3.62 -27.31 -3.54
CA MET A 1 -3.23 -26.38 -2.48
C MET A 1 -3.53 -24.98 -3.00
N PRO A 2 -4.08 -24.07 -2.20
CA PRO A 2 -4.14 -22.66 -2.61
C PRO A 2 -2.72 -22.16 -2.88
N THR A 3 -2.52 -21.45 -3.98
CA THR A 3 -1.24 -20.84 -4.36
C THR A 3 -0.89 -19.78 -3.33
N THR A 4 0.33 -19.80 -2.80
CA THR A 4 0.81 -18.80 -1.85
C THR A 4 1.10 -17.46 -2.55
N TYR A 5 1.10 -16.36 -1.80
CA TYR A 5 1.40 -15.03 -2.36
C TYR A 5 2.78 -14.96 -3.03
N ASP A 6 3.79 -15.62 -2.46
CA ASP A 6 5.13 -15.73 -3.05
C ASP A 6 5.12 -16.50 -4.38
N GLU A 7 4.38 -17.61 -4.45
CA GLU A 7 4.21 -18.36 -5.69
C GLU A 7 3.51 -17.53 -6.79
N LEU A 8 2.64 -16.58 -6.42
CA LEU A 8 2.06 -15.63 -7.38
C LEU A 8 3.09 -14.63 -7.88
N ILE A 9 3.95 -14.10 -6.99
CA ILE A 9 5.03 -13.18 -7.36
C ILE A 9 5.99 -13.86 -8.34
N ASP A 10 6.34 -15.13 -8.13
CA ASP A 10 7.26 -15.88 -9.00
C ASP A 10 6.75 -16.08 -10.44
N GLN A 11 5.45 -15.87 -10.68
CA GLN A 11 4.82 -16.01 -12.00
C GLN A 11 4.81 -14.72 -12.83
N VAL A 12 5.14 -13.57 -12.23
CA VAL A 12 5.09 -12.26 -12.91
C VAL A 12 6.37 -11.97 -13.68
N GLN A 13 6.30 -11.00 -14.61
CA GLN A 13 7.46 -10.62 -15.42
C GLN A 13 8.60 -9.97 -14.60
N ARG A 14 8.25 -9.26 -13.52
CA ARG A 14 9.20 -8.49 -12.69
C ARG A 14 8.93 -8.71 -11.19
N PRO A 15 9.28 -9.88 -10.64
CA PRO A 15 9.01 -10.24 -9.25
C PRO A 15 9.68 -9.29 -8.24
N ALA A 16 10.82 -8.71 -8.60
CA ALA A 16 11.56 -7.78 -7.75
C ALA A 16 10.73 -6.54 -7.31
N ARG A 17 9.67 -6.17 -8.04
CA ARG A 17 8.76 -5.07 -7.66
C ARG A 17 7.94 -5.36 -6.40
N TYR A 18 7.81 -6.64 -6.06
CA TYR A 18 6.89 -7.11 -5.01
C TYR A 18 7.61 -7.90 -3.91
N ALA A 19 8.91 -8.18 -4.08
CA ALA A 19 9.67 -9.04 -3.18
C ALA A 19 9.85 -8.42 -1.78
N GLY A 20 10.04 -7.10 -1.70
CA GLY A 20 10.41 -6.39 -0.48
C GLY A 20 11.86 -6.65 -0.05
N GLY A 21 12.19 -6.32 1.21
CA GLY A 21 13.50 -6.60 1.80
C GLY A 21 14.66 -5.73 1.28
N GLU A 22 14.35 -4.55 0.74
CA GLU A 22 15.36 -3.58 0.30
C GLU A 22 16.29 -3.14 1.43
N LEU A 23 17.49 -2.70 1.05
CA LEU A 23 18.39 -1.99 1.97
C LEU A 23 17.68 -0.73 2.50
N HIS A 24 17.67 -0.58 3.82
CA HIS A 24 16.94 0.47 4.56
C HIS A 24 15.42 0.29 4.65
N SER A 25 14.89 -0.91 4.33
CA SER A 25 13.56 -1.26 4.81
C SER A 25 13.54 -1.31 6.34
N ILE A 26 12.54 -0.68 6.93
CA ILE A 26 12.23 -0.71 8.36
C ILE A 26 11.03 -1.63 8.53
N VAL A 27 11.21 -2.70 9.30
CA VAL A 27 10.15 -3.66 9.62
C VAL A 27 9.96 -3.63 11.12
N LYS A 28 8.74 -3.31 11.56
CA LYS A 28 8.32 -3.36 12.96
C LYS A 28 7.37 -4.54 13.17
N ASP A 29 7.38 -5.09 14.38
CA ASP A 29 6.51 -6.19 14.75
C ASP A 29 5.06 -5.68 14.95
N TRP A 30 4.10 -6.33 14.29
CA TRP A 30 2.68 -6.00 14.36
C TRP A 30 2.02 -6.52 15.64
N ASP A 31 2.52 -7.63 16.20
CA ASP A 31 1.86 -8.41 17.25
C ASP A 31 2.70 -8.58 18.52
N GLY A 32 3.87 -7.95 18.54
CA GLY A 32 4.78 -7.95 19.68
C GLY A 32 4.23 -7.20 20.91
N PRO A 33 4.85 -7.39 22.09
CA PRO A 33 4.45 -6.69 23.32
C PRO A 33 4.65 -5.17 23.26
N GLU A 34 5.51 -4.70 22.35
CA GLU A 34 5.76 -3.29 22.06
C GLU A 34 5.26 -2.93 20.65
N ALA A 35 4.28 -3.68 20.13
CA ALA A 35 3.70 -3.43 18.82
C ALA A 35 3.15 -2.00 18.76
N PRO A 36 3.46 -1.25 17.68
CA PRO A 36 2.89 0.06 17.45
C PRO A 36 1.36 0.03 17.43
N GLU A 37 0.74 1.04 18.05
CA GLU A 37 -0.72 1.16 18.12
C GLU A 37 -1.33 1.59 16.79
N VAL A 38 -0.57 2.27 15.92
CA VAL A 38 -1.05 2.80 14.65
C VAL A 38 -0.28 2.19 13.47
N ARG A 39 -1.01 1.57 12.55
CA ARG A 39 -0.50 0.91 11.36
C ARG A 39 -0.85 1.73 10.12
N VAL A 40 0.18 2.23 9.44
CA VAL A 40 0.02 3.12 8.30
C VAL A 40 0.49 2.44 7.01
N ALA A 41 -0.39 2.34 6.01
CA ALA A 41 -0.03 2.03 4.65
C ALA A 41 0.21 3.33 3.87
N LEU A 42 1.43 3.53 3.38
CA LEU A 42 1.80 4.64 2.50
C LEU A 42 1.78 4.16 1.05
N ALA A 43 0.68 4.45 0.37
CA ALA A 43 0.45 4.05 -1.00
C ALA A 43 0.97 5.08 -2.01
N TYR A 44 1.68 4.57 -3.01
CA TYR A 44 1.94 5.27 -4.26
C TYR A 44 1.16 4.58 -5.39
N PRO A 45 0.15 5.24 -5.98
CA PRO A 45 -0.75 4.65 -6.99
C PRO A 45 -0.10 4.52 -8.38
N ASP A 46 1.11 3.99 -8.43
CA ASP A 46 1.83 3.60 -9.63
C ASP A 46 2.85 2.51 -9.27
N LEU A 47 3.59 2.04 -10.26
CA LEU A 47 4.61 1.01 -10.10
C LEU A 47 5.67 1.38 -9.07
N TYR A 48 6.16 0.34 -8.40
CA TYR A 48 7.31 0.39 -7.48
C TYR A 48 8.49 1.21 -8.03
N ASP A 49 8.90 0.97 -9.28
CA ASP A 49 10.05 1.65 -9.90
C ASP A 49 9.88 3.20 -9.92
N LEU A 50 8.64 3.67 -10.09
CA LEU A 50 8.30 5.09 -10.10
C LEU A 50 8.13 5.62 -8.67
N GLY A 51 7.41 4.89 -7.83
CA GLY A 51 7.12 5.30 -6.46
C GLY A 51 8.35 5.37 -5.56
N MET A 52 9.36 4.51 -5.78
CA MET A 52 10.64 4.58 -5.07
C MET A 52 11.43 5.86 -5.35
N SER A 53 11.17 6.51 -6.48
CA SER A 53 11.77 7.79 -6.82
C SER A 53 11.03 8.98 -6.17
N ASN A 54 9.93 8.71 -5.44
CA ASN A 54 9.18 9.75 -4.73
C ASN A 54 9.81 10.06 -3.36
N LEU A 55 10.47 11.22 -3.28
CA LEU A 55 11.11 11.68 -2.05
C LEU A 55 10.10 11.93 -0.91
N GLY A 56 8.89 12.41 -1.22
CA GLY A 56 7.85 12.66 -0.23
C GLY A 56 7.40 11.38 0.48
N LEU A 57 7.22 10.31 -0.28
CA LEU A 57 6.93 8.97 0.25
C LEU A 57 8.02 8.50 1.21
N GLY A 58 9.29 8.62 0.81
CA GLY A 58 10.43 8.25 1.64
C GLY A 58 10.55 9.08 2.93
N ILE A 59 10.27 10.38 2.87
CA ILE A 59 10.25 11.27 4.04
C ILE A 59 9.13 10.85 5.02
N LEU A 60 7.91 10.65 4.52
CA LEU A 60 6.79 10.23 5.37
C LEU A 60 7.06 8.86 5.99
N TYR A 61 7.61 7.92 5.21
CA TYR A 61 8.00 6.60 5.67
C TYR A 61 9.01 6.66 6.84
N ASP A 62 10.06 7.48 6.73
CA ASP A 62 11.04 7.68 7.80
C ASP A 62 10.43 8.38 9.02
N ILE A 63 9.62 9.44 8.81
CA ILE A 63 9.00 10.18 9.92
C ILE A 63 8.07 9.29 10.74
N VAL A 64 7.19 8.51 10.09
CA VAL A 64 6.25 7.64 10.80
C VAL A 64 7.02 6.51 11.50
N ASN A 65 7.97 5.87 10.81
CA ASN A 65 8.72 4.76 11.40
C ASN A 65 9.70 5.18 12.52
N ARG A 66 10.00 6.47 12.69
CA ARG A 66 10.74 6.97 13.86
C ARG A 66 9.91 7.09 15.14
N ARG A 67 8.59 7.00 15.03
CA ARG A 67 7.71 7.05 16.20
C ARG A 67 7.62 5.66 16.83
N ASP A 68 7.62 5.58 18.15
CA ASP A 68 7.49 4.29 18.84
C ASP A 68 6.06 3.74 18.77
N ASP A 69 5.06 4.62 18.62
CA ASP A 69 3.63 4.29 18.61
C ASP A 69 3.05 4.02 17.21
N ALA A 70 3.85 4.14 16.14
CA ALA A 70 3.40 3.90 14.78
C ALA A 70 4.38 3.08 13.93
N LEU A 71 3.83 2.33 12.97
CA LEU A 71 4.57 1.73 11.86
C LEU A 71 4.05 2.26 10.53
N ALA A 72 4.95 2.36 9.55
CA ALA A 72 4.58 2.63 8.17
C ALA A 72 5.15 1.56 7.25
N GLU A 73 4.31 1.11 6.34
CA GLU A 73 4.65 0.19 5.26
C GLU A 73 4.25 0.81 3.92
N ARG A 74 4.93 0.44 2.86
CA ARG A 74 4.74 0.99 1.52
C ARG A 74 3.87 0.07 0.69
N VAL A 75 3.04 0.67 -0.14
CA VAL A 75 2.20 -0.04 -1.11
C VAL A 75 2.37 0.62 -2.48
N PHE A 76 2.45 -0.21 -3.51
CA PHE A 76 2.53 0.24 -4.90
C PHE A 76 1.46 -0.46 -5.74
N SER A 77 1.01 0.18 -6.80
CA SER A 77 0.08 -0.46 -7.72
C SER A 77 0.77 -1.64 -8.42
N PRO A 78 0.09 -2.79 -8.53
CA PRO A 78 0.61 -3.92 -9.31
C PRO A 78 0.61 -3.57 -10.80
N TRP A 79 1.51 -4.20 -11.55
CA TRP A 79 1.37 -4.26 -13.00
C TRP A 79 0.24 -5.23 -13.39
N THR A 80 -0.22 -5.15 -14.64
CA THR A 80 -1.40 -5.90 -15.10
C THR A 80 -1.27 -7.41 -14.93
N ASP A 81 -0.06 -7.96 -15.09
CA ASP A 81 0.19 -9.41 -14.92
C ASP A 81 0.00 -9.87 -13.47
N PHE A 82 0.44 -9.07 -12.50
CA PHE A 82 0.24 -9.38 -11.09
C PHE A 82 -1.18 -9.10 -10.64
N GLU A 83 -1.80 -8.01 -11.13
CA GLU A 83 -3.21 -7.72 -10.89
C GLU A 83 -4.12 -8.88 -11.32
N ASP A 84 -3.93 -9.40 -12.53
CA ASP A 84 -4.70 -10.54 -13.04
C ASP A 84 -4.55 -11.77 -12.15
N LEU A 85 -3.34 -12.03 -11.64
CA LEU A 85 -3.08 -13.13 -10.71
C LEU A 85 -3.76 -12.93 -9.36
N LEU A 86 -3.68 -11.73 -8.78
CA LEU A 86 -4.34 -11.40 -7.51
C LEU A 86 -5.85 -11.61 -7.63
N ARG A 87 -6.48 -11.07 -8.68
CA ARG A 87 -7.92 -11.22 -8.94
C ARG A 87 -8.31 -12.68 -9.19
N ALA A 88 -7.54 -13.42 -9.98
CA ALA A 88 -7.83 -14.83 -10.28
C ALA A 88 -7.76 -15.74 -9.05
N ASN A 89 -6.95 -15.36 -8.05
CA ASN A 89 -6.78 -16.14 -6.82
C ASN A 89 -7.57 -15.56 -5.63
N GLY A 90 -8.24 -14.42 -5.79
CA GLY A 90 -8.94 -13.75 -4.69
C GLY A 90 -7.99 -13.23 -3.61
N GLU A 91 -6.74 -12.95 -3.97
CA GLU A 91 -5.73 -12.44 -3.05
C GLU A 91 -5.76 -10.91 -3.05
N PRO A 92 -5.76 -10.27 -1.87
CA PRO A 92 -5.72 -8.81 -1.79
C PRO A 92 -4.34 -8.29 -2.17
N LEU A 93 -4.27 -7.03 -2.60
CA LEU A 93 -3.02 -6.29 -2.63
C LEU A 93 -2.48 -6.16 -1.21
N ARG A 94 -1.16 -6.34 -1.06
CA ARG A 94 -0.47 -6.32 0.23
C ARG A 94 0.66 -5.31 0.25
N SER A 95 1.06 -4.92 1.46
CA SER A 95 2.23 -4.09 1.69
C SER A 95 3.54 -4.76 1.27
N LEU A 96 4.55 -3.94 1.00
CA LEU A 96 5.84 -4.40 0.52
C LEU A 96 6.69 -5.03 1.63
N GLU A 97 6.63 -4.48 2.85
CA GLU A 97 7.50 -4.86 3.96
C GLU A 97 7.12 -6.22 4.57
N THR A 98 5.86 -6.39 4.97
CA THR A 98 5.42 -7.56 5.73
C THR A 98 4.26 -8.31 5.08
N ARG A 99 3.72 -7.77 3.99
CA ARG A 99 2.65 -8.37 3.19
C ARG A 99 1.32 -8.48 3.95
N HIS A 100 0.98 -7.46 4.71
CA HIS A 100 -0.39 -7.30 5.23
C HIS A 100 -1.28 -6.68 4.15
N ALA A 101 -2.54 -7.12 4.09
CA ALA A 101 -3.53 -6.57 3.19
C ALA A 101 -3.89 -5.14 3.59
N LEU A 102 -4.25 -4.31 2.62
CA LEU A 102 -4.48 -2.89 2.86
C LEU A 102 -5.64 -2.60 3.83
N HIS A 103 -6.66 -3.45 3.85
CA HIS A 103 -7.78 -3.33 4.80
C HIS A 103 -7.40 -3.67 6.25
N GLU A 104 -6.21 -4.20 6.51
CA GLU A 104 -5.72 -4.51 7.87
C GLU A 104 -4.99 -3.33 8.54
N PHE A 105 -4.81 -2.22 7.80
CA PHE A 105 -4.17 -1.01 8.32
C PHE A 105 -5.21 -0.05 8.91
N ASP A 106 -4.79 0.79 9.86
CA ASP A 106 -5.63 1.83 10.44
C ASP A 106 -5.74 3.07 9.54
N LEU A 107 -4.69 3.33 8.74
CA LEU A 107 -4.61 4.49 7.86
C LEU A 107 -3.97 4.14 6.52
N LEU A 108 -4.60 4.58 5.44
CA LEU A 108 -4.07 4.53 4.08
C LEU A 108 -3.75 5.96 3.59
N GLY A 109 -2.47 6.29 3.51
CA GLY A 109 -1.97 7.57 2.99
C GLY A 109 -1.58 7.45 1.52
N ILE A 110 -2.21 8.22 0.64
CA ILE A 110 -2.04 8.13 -0.81
C ILE A 110 -1.30 9.36 -1.34
N SER A 111 -0.19 9.14 -2.03
CA SER A 111 0.59 10.19 -2.69
C SER A 111 0.17 10.39 -4.15
N LEU A 112 -0.57 11.45 -4.43
CA LEU A 112 -1.04 11.87 -5.76
C LEU A 112 -0.03 12.81 -6.42
N SER A 113 0.90 12.25 -7.21
CA SER A 113 1.91 13.04 -7.91
C SER A 113 1.42 13.67 -9.22
N TYR A 114 0.48 13.03 -9.93
CA TYR A 114 -0.10 13.49 -11.19
C TYR A 114 -1.47 12.86 -11.43
N GLU A 115 -2.24 13.44 -12.36
CA GLU A 115 -3.65 13.17 -12.58
C GLU A 115 -3.91 11.76 -13.14
N VAL A 116 -2.96 11.22 -13.91
CA VAL A 116 -3.09 9.88 -14.52
C VAL A 116 -3.17 8.77 -13.48
N CYS A 117 -2.71 9.01 -12.24
CA CYS A 117 -2.77 8.03 -11.16
C CYS A 117 -4.16 7.89 -10.51
N PHE A 118 -5.14 8.74 -10.82
CA PHE A 118 -6.41 8.72 -10.10
C PHE A 118 -7.19 7.42 -10.26
N THR A 119 -7.17 6.82 -11.46
CA THR A 119 -7.81 5.51 -11.68
C THR A 119 -7.08 4.39 -10.94
N ASN A 120 -5.77 4.51 -10.77
CA ASN A 120 -4.98 3.54 -10.02
C ASN A 120 -5.31 3.57 -8.53
N VAL A 121 -5.75 4.71 -7.98
CA VAL A 121 -6.27 4.76 -6.61
C VAL A 121 -7.49 3.86 -6.46
N LEU A 122 -8.46 3.96 -7.38
CA LEU A 122 -9.67 3.13 -7.33
C LEU A 122 -9.32 1.64 -7.42
N ASN A 123 -8.41 1.28 -8.32
CA ASN A 123 -7.90 -0.09 -8.45
C ASN A 123 -7.21 -0.57 -7.17
N LEU A 124 -6.37 0.27 -6.56
CA LEU A 124 -5.65 -0.04 -5.33
C LEU A 124 -6.58 -0.26 -4.15
N LEU A 125 -7.65 0.52 -4.02
CA LEU A 125 -8.68 0.32 -2.99
C LEU A 125 -9.41 -1.00 -3.20
N GLU A 126 -9.87 -1.26 -4.42
CA GLU A 126 -10.59 -2.49 -4.75
C GLU A 126 -9.73 -3.74 -4.50
N LEU A 127 -8.49 -3.76 -5.00
CA LEU A 127 -7.55 -4.86 -4.77
C LEU A 127 -7.15 -4.97 -3.30
N GLY A 128 -7.08 -3.85 -2.58
CA GLY A 128 -6.78 -3.82 -1.14
C GLY A 128 -7.89 -4.35 -0.24
N GLY A 129 -9.08 -4.59 -0.80
CA GLY A 129 -10.27 -4.98 -0.05
C GLY A 129 -10.94 -3.81 0.67
N ILE A 130 -10.69 -2.57 0.24
CA ILE A 130 -11.26 -1.36 0.84
C ILE A 130 -12.40 -0.84 -0.05
N PRO A 131 -13.61 -0.58 0.49
CA PRO A 131 -14.70 0.00 -0.28
C PRO A 131 -14.30 1.32 -0.94
N ILE A 132 -14.66 1.50 -2.22
CA ILE A 132 -14.31 2.71 -2.98
C ILE A 132 -15.03 3.95 -2.44
N HIS A 133 -16.32 3.80 -2.11
CA HIS A 133 -17.11 4.90 -1.58
C HIS A 133 -16.99 4.98 -0.06
N ALA A 134 -16.76 6.19 0.45
CA ALA A 134 -16.67 6.42 1.89
C ALA A 134 -17.95 6.04 2.66
N ALA A 135 -19.12 6.12 2.02
CA ALA A 135 -20.39 5.73 2.62
C ALA A 135 -20.51 4.22 2.89
N ASP A 136 -19.69 3.41 2.22
CA ASP A 136 -19.66 1.95 2.38
C ASP A 136 -18.59 1.49 3.37
N ARG A 137 -17.80 2.42 3.96
CA ARG A 137 -16.75 2.12 4.94
C ARG A 137 -17.28 2.14 6.38
N GLY A 138 -16.87 1.15 7.17
CA GLY A 138 -17.18 1.00 8.58
C GLY A 138 -16.05 1.45 9.51
N GLU A 139 -16.16 1.10 10.79
CA GLU A 139 -15.13 1.38 11.81
C GLU A 139 -13.88 0.51 11.64
N ASP A 140 -14.01 -0.63 10.97
CA ASP A 140 -12.89 -1.57 10.72
C ASP A 140 -12.13 -1.25 9.42
N ASP A 141 -12.59 -0.27 8.62
CA ASP A 141 -11.92 0.15 7.39
C ASP A 141 -10.89 1.26 7.67
N PRO A 142 -9.76 1.30 6.94
CA PRO A 142 -8.74 2.33 7.13
C PRO A 142 -9.28 3.73 6.86
N ILE A 143 -8.79 4.69 7.65
CA ILE A 143 -8.92 6.11 7.33
C ILE A 143 -8.07 6.40 6.09
N ILE A 144 -8.70 6.96 5.05
CA ILE A 144 -7.99 7.30 3.81
C ILE A 144 -7.66 8.78 3.79
N VAL A 145 -6.38 9.08 3.57
CA VAL A 145 -5.88 10.44 3.37
C VAL A 145 -5.14 10.49 2.03
N ALA A 146 -5.41 11.52 1.22
CA ALA A 146 -4.70 11.74 -0.03
C ALA A 146 -4.04 13.12 -0.03
N GLY A 147 -2.84 13.21 -0.61
CA GLY A 147 -2.11 14.46 -0.75
C GLY A 147 -1.10 14.40 -1.90
N GLY A 148 -0.36 15.48 -2.12
CA GLY A 148 0.60 15.59 -3.22
C GLY A 148 0.27 16.70 -4.21
N SER A 149 1.09 16.85 -5.24
CA SER A 149 0.97 17.94 -6.22
C SER A 149 -0.34 17.92 -7.01
N ALA A 150 -0.94 16.74 -7.20
CA ALA A 150 -2.21 16.61 -7.90
C ALA A 150 -3.44 16.69 -6.96
N ALA A 151 -3.25 16.94 -5.66
CA ALA A 151 -4.32 17.09 -4.68
C ALA A 151 -4.68 18.55 -4.38
N LEU A 152 -4.31 19.49 -5.27
CA LEU A 152 -4.47 20.94 -5.05
C LEU A 152 -5.92 21.42 -5.17
N GLU A 153 -6.79 20.63 -5.80
CA GLU A 153 -8.18 20.97 -6.07
C GLU A 153 -9.12 19.89 -5.51
N PRO A 154 -9.18 19.72 -4.18
CA PRO A 154 -10.20 18.85 -3.60
C PRO A 154 -11.57 19.45 -3.93
N GLU A 155 -12.40 18.71 -4.65
CA GLU A 155 -13.81 19.07 -4.77
C GLU A 155 -14.44 19.04 -3.36
N PRO A 156 -15.20 20.09 -2.96
CA PRO A 156 -15.80 20.19 -1.63
C PRO A 156 -16.88 19.14 -1.33
#